data_AF-A0A7X7VZE8-F1
#
_entry.id   AF-A0A7X7VZE8-F1
#
_cell.length_a   1.000
_cell.length_b   1.000
_cell.length_c   1.000
_cell.angle_alpha   90.00
_cell.angle_beta   90.00
_cell.angle_gamma   90.00
#
_symmetry.space_group_name_H-M   'P 1'
#
loop_
_entity.id
_entity.type
_entity.pdbx_description
1 polymer ?
#
loop_
_entity_poly.entity_id
_entity_poly.type
_entity_poly.pdbx_seq_one_letter_code
_entity_poly.pdbx_strand_id
1 'polypeptide(L)'
;LCMEILNYLFTPEGAMTISYGLPGLMWYYDDNGYTHFTDLGLKCNRDPHYDLSGVKWTSPWTGKTYTLGANYTDGSLQINNTTWVIDTKNPDSNGETFNKDSWRSMAGPAQSSIEKDWRDYFKVTTVNEYMKKGKYTVVPGTSYSAPKRSDELELIWTQVTQAIKQYSWRAIYAKNDGEFNYHVQQMIKVCNEYGYDQVREWSRQQAAVRYRLQQAEN
;
A
#
# COMPACT_ATOMS: atom_id res chain seq x y z
N LEU A 1 -21.42 23.30 7.36
CA LEU A 1 -21.49 22.14 6.45
C LEU A 1 -20.13 21.60 6.01
N CYS A 2 -19.32 22.27 5.18
CA CYS A 2 -18.05 21.68 4.70
C CYS A 2 -17.08 21.30 5.83
N MET A 3 -16.92 22.16 6.84
CA MET A 3 -16.08 21.88 8.00
C MET A 3 -16.63 20.75 8.88
N GLU A 4 -17.95 20.57 8.92
CA GLU A 4 -18.57 19.49 9.70
C GLU A 4 -18.36 18.13 9.02
N ILE A 5 -18.43 18.10 7.69
CA ILE A 5 -18.07 16.90 6.92
C ILE A 5 -16.60 16.56 7.16
N LEU A 6 -15.70 17.55 7.07
CA LEU A 6 -14.28 17.30 7.35
C LEU A 6 -14.09 16.79 8.78
N ASN A 7 -14.67 17.43 9.79
CA ASN A 7 -14.59 16.97 11.17
C ASN A 7 -15.06 15.52 11.33
N TYR A 8 -16.17 15.14 10.68
CA TYR A 8 -16.64 13.75 10.67
C TYR A 8 -15.61 12.81 10.04
N LEU A 9 -15.04 13.16 8.88
CA LEU A 9 -14.04 12.32 8.20
C LEU A 9 -12.76 12.10 9.03
N PHE A 10 -12.46 13.00 9.98
CA PHE A 10 -11.36 12.89 10.94
C PHE A 10 -11.74 12.13 12.24
N THR A 11 -12.97 11.64 12.37
CA THR A 11 -13.32 10.67 13.44
C THR A 11 -12.91 9.24 13.03
N PRO A 12 -12.80 8.29 13.98
CA PRO A 12 -12.50 6.91 13.64
C PRO A 12 -13.56 6.26 12.73
N GLU A 13 -14.85 6.51 12.99
CA GLU A 13 -15.94 6.07 12.10
C GLU A 13 -15.82 6.69 10.71
N GLY A 14 -15.49 7.97 10.62
CA GLY A 14 -15.26 8.65 9.34
C GLY A 14 -14.11 8.06 8.54
N ALA A 15 -12.99 7.73 9.21
CA ALA A 15 -11.83 7.07 8.61
C ALA A 15 -12.18 5.68 8.07
N MET A 16 -12.93 4.91 8.86
CA MET A 16 -13.49 3.61 8.45
C MET A 16 -14.47 3.75 7.29
N THR A 17 -15.29 4.82 7.29
CA THR A 17 -16.26 5.09 6.22
C THR A 17 -15.60 5.40 4.89
N ILE A 18 -14.55 6.22 4.91
CA ILE A 18 -13.75 6.51 3.70
C ILE A 18 -13.13 5.23 3.15
N SER A 19 -12.60 4.39 4.04
CA SER A 19 -11.81 3.22 3.63
C SER A 19 -12.66 2.02 3.22
N TYR A 20 -13.81 1.82 3.89
CA TYR A 20 -14.57 0.57 3.84
C TYR A 20 -16.08 0.74 3.69
N GLY A 21 -16.58 1.98 3.54
CA GLY A 21 -18.02 2.26 3.42
C GLY A 21 -18.76 2.34 4.76
N LEU A 22 -20.09 2.35 4.72
CA LEU A 22 -20.91 2.69 5.89
C LEU A 22 -20.89 1.62 7.00
N PRO A 23 -20.86 2.00 8.29
CA PRO A 23 -21.02 1.06 9.40
C PRO A 23 -22.41 0.40 9.36
N GLY A 24 -22.49 -0.84 9.84
CA GLY A 24 -23.67 -1.70 9.80
C GLY A 24 -24.02 -2.25 8.41
N LEU A 25 -23.62 -1.57 7.33
CA LEU A 25 -23.76 -2.08 5.96
C LEU A 25 -22.53 -2.86 5.52
N MET A 26 -21.34 -2.28 5.68
CA MET A 26 -20.08 -2.85 5.20
C MET A 26 -19.24 -3.43 6.33
N TRP A 27 -19.22 -2.80 7.50
CA TRP A 27 -18.42 -3.23 8.63
C TRP A 27 -19.12 -2.94 9.96
N TYR A 28 -18.66 -3.56 11.04
CA TYR A 28 -19.16 -3.34 12.41
C TYR A 28 -18.09 -3.67 13.45
N TYR A 29 -18.26 -3.20 14.68
CA TYR A 29 -17.52 -3.71 15.84
C TYR A 29 -18.37 -4.77 16.56
N ASP A 30 -17.77 -5.90 16.93
CA ASP A 30 -18.43 -6.90 17.75
C ASP A 30 -18.54 -6.46 19.23
N ASP A 31 -19.20 -7.28 20.06
CA ASP A 31 -19.38 -6.99 21.49
C ASP A 31 -18.05 -6.84 22.27
N ASN A 32 -16.95 -7.36 21.73
CA ASN A 32 -15.60 -7.23 22.31
C ASN A 32 -14.80 -6.06 21.69
N GLY A 33 -15.41 -5.28 20.80
CA GLY A 33 -14.80 -4.15 20.10
C GLY A 33 -13.86 -4.54 18.96
N TYR A 34 -13.84 -5.80 18.50
CA TYR A 34 -13.07 -6.17 17.31
C TYR A 34 -13.81 -5.80 16.04
N THR A 35 -13.06 -5.42 15.02
CA THR A 35 -13.60 -4.93 13.75
C THR A 35 -13.88 -6.09 12.81
N HIS A 36 -15.07 -6.10 12.19
CA HIS A 36 -15.50 -7.11 11.24
C HIS A 36 -16.08 -6.48 9.99
N PHE A 37 -15.90 -7.14 8.85
CA PHE A 37 -16.78 -6.91 7.71
C PHE A 37 -18.13 -7.60 7.94
N THR A 38 -19.20 -7.01 7.41
CA THR A 38 -20.42 -7.76 7.14
C THR A 38 -20.18 -8.72 5.97
N ASP A 39 -21.07 -9.70 5.76
CA ASP A 39 -20.97 -10.59 4.59
C ASP A 39 -20.96 -9.82 3.26
N LEU A 40 -21.74 -8.74 3.17
CA LEU A 40 -21.75 -7.87 2.00
C LEU A 40 -20.44 -7.11 1.87
N GLY A 41 -19.99 -6.46 2.95
CA GLY A 41 -18.75 -5.69 2.95
C GLY A 41 -17.53 -6.54 2.60
N LEU A 42 -17.49 -7.80 3.06
CA LEU A 42 -16.41 -8.71 2.72
C LEU A 42 -16.41 -9.07 1.23
N LYS A 43 -17.58 -9.27 0.61
CA LYS A 43 -17.70 -9.51 -0.84
C LYS A 43 -17.23 -8.29 -1.62
N CYS A 44 -17.73 -7.11 -1.28
CA CYS A 44 -17.33 -5.84 -1.90
C CYS A 44 -15.83 -5.55 -1.74
N ASN A 45 -15.25 -5.84 -0.58
CA ASN A 45 -13.83 -5.65 -0.33
C ASN A 45 -12.95 -6.62 -1.14
N ARG A 46 -13.46 -7.82 -1.46
CA ARG A 46 -12.75 -8.82 -2.28
C ARG A 46 -12.95 -8.61 -3.78
N ASP A 47 -14.06 -8.00 -4.17
CA ASP A 47 -14.40 -7.69 -5.55
C ASP A 47 -14.84 -6.22 -5.67
N PRO A 48 -13.93 -5.32 -6.09
CA PRO A 48 -14.25 -3.91 -6.31
C PRO A 48 -15.39 -3.67 -7.31
N HIS A 49 -15.71 -4.64 -8.17
CA HIS A 49 -16.78 -4.55 -9.16
C HIS A 49 -18.03 -5.34 -8.76
N TYR A 50 -18.15 -5.68 -7.47
CA TYR A 50 -19.34 -6.35 -6.96
C TYR A 50 -20.60 -5.51 -7.21
N ASP A 51 -21.54 -6.09 -7.97
CA ASP A 51 -22.82 -5.45 -8.30
C ASP A 51 -23.75 -5.41 -7.08
N LEU A 52 -24.20 -4.20 -6.72
CA LEU A 52 -25.10 -3.95 -5.61
C LEU A 52 -26.58 -3.90 -6.02
N SER A 53 -26.88 -4.16 -7.30
CA SER A 53 -28.24 -4.09 -7.84
C SER A 53 -29.23 -4.97 -7.07
N GLY A 54 -30.24 -4.31 -6.50
CA GLY A 54 -31.31 -4.98 -5.75
C GLY A 54 -31.01 -5.23 -4.27
N VAL A 55 -29.80 -4.90 -3.79
CA VAL A 55 -29.49 -4.94 -2.36
C VAL A 55 -30.36 -3.90 -1.66
N LYS A 56 -31.13 -4.31 -0.65
CA LYS A 56 -31.92 -3.40 0.18
C LYS A 56 -31.20 -3.12 1.48
N TRP A 57 -31.01 -1.84 1.79
CA TRP A 57 -30.43 -1.40 3.05
C TRP A 57 -31.33 -0.38 3.72
N THR A 58 -31.63 -0.58 5.01
CA THR A 58 -32.40 0.38 5.81
C THR A 58 -31.45 1.16 6.68
N SER A 59 -31.45 2.48 6.52
CA SER A 59 -30.61 3.37 7.30
C SER A 59 -31.01 3.31 8.78
N PRO A 60 -30.10 2.96 9.70
CA PRO A 60 -30.38 3.01 11.13
C PRO A 60 -30.60 4.46 11.62
N TRP A 61 -30.11 5.46 10.88
CA TRP A 61 -30.21 6.87 11.24
C TRP A 61 -31.52 7.52 10.82
N THR A 62 -32.10 7.10 9.68
CA THR A 62 -33.31 7.73 9.12
C THR A 62 -34.51 6.80 9.02
N GLY A 63 -34.32 5.50 9.21
CA GLY A 63 -35.35 4.47 9.01
C GLY A 63 -35.75 4.25 7.55
N LYS A 64 -35.14 4.96 6.60
CA LYS A 64 -35.45 4.83 5.17
C LYS A 64 -34.75 3.61 4.58
N THR A 65 -35.49 2.84 3.79
CA THR A 65 -34.94 1.74 2.98
C THR A 65 -34.53 2.26 1.59
N TYR A 66 -33.31 1.93 1.20
CA TYR A 66 -32.72 2.22 -0.09
C TYR A 66 -32.51 0.91 -0.85
N THR A 67 -32.83 0.91 -2.14
CA THR A 67 -32.38 -0.15 -3.05
C THR A 67 -31.08 0.34 -3.69
N LEU A 68 -29.99 -0.34 -3.41
CA LEU A 68 -28.68 -0.05 -3.98
C LEU A 68 -28.61 -0.55 -5.42
N GLY A 69 -27.60 -0.07 -6.15
CA GLY A 69 -27.31 -0.46 -7.52
C GLY A 69 -25.91 -0.04 -7.93
N ALA A 70 -25.54 -0.40 -9.16
CA ALA A 70 -24.21 -0.21 -9.72
C ALA A 70 -23.12 -0.97 -8.93
N ASN A 71 -21.85 -0.77 -9.29
CA ASN A 71 -20.75 -1.46 -8.67
C ASN A 71 -20.36 -0.79 -7.34
N TYR A 72 -19.80 -1.56 -6.41
CA TYR A 72 -19.33 -1.05 -5.12
C TYR A 72 -18.42 0.20 -5.23
N THR A 73 -17.49 0.21 -6.19
CA THR A 73 -16.60 1.37 -6.40
C THR A 73 -17.32 2.63 -6.86
N ASP A 74 -18.48 2.51 -7.52
CA ASP A 74 -19.25 3.68 -8.00
C ASP A 74 -19.85 4.47 -6.84
N GLY A 75 -20.12 3.81 -5.71
CA GLY A 75 -20.60 4.42 -4.47
C GLY A 75 -19.50 4.78 -3.46
N SER A 76 -18.23 4.47 -3.77
CA SER A 76 -17.10 4.72 -2.87
C SER A 76 -16.65 6.18 -2.92
N LEU A 77 -16.21 6.73 -1.78
CA LEU A 77 -15.70 8.10 -1.70
C LEU A 77 -14.39 8.24 -2.50
N GLN A 78 -14.41 9.01 -3.58
CA GLN A 78 -13.26 9.25 -4.46
C GLN A 78 -12.35 10.40 -3.96
N ILE A 79 -12.11 10.46 -2.65
CA ILE A 79 -11.26 11.49 -2.03
C ILE A 79 -9.81 11.04 -2.14
N ASN A 80 -8.95 11.85 -2.75
CA ASN A 80 -7.53 11.52 -2.95
C ASN A 80 -6.64 11.80 -1.73
N ASN A 81 -7.23 12.20 -0.61
CA ASN A 81 -6.56 12.49 0.66
C ASN A 81 -7.02 11.48 1.72
N THR A 82 -6.12 11.08 2.61
CA THR A 82 -6.44 10.26 3.77
C THR A 82 -6.55 11.13 5.02
N THR A 83 -7.49 10.82 5.91
CA THR A 83 -7.61 11.52 7.21
C THR A 83 -6.73 10.88 8.28
N TRP A 84 -6.61 9.55 8.25
CA TRP A 84 -5.73 8.77 9.10
C TRP A 84 -4.88 7.82 8.26
N VAL A 85 -3.66 7.55 8.73
CA VAL A 85 -2.86 6.45 8.15
C VAL A 85 -3.50 5.14 8.59
N ILE A 86 -3.76 4.23 7.66
CA ILE A 86 -4.50 2.99 7.92
C ILE A 86 -3.85 2.11 9.02
N ASP A 87 -2.52 2.15 9.15
CA ASP A 87 -1.81 1.40 10.19
C ASP A 87 -1.81 2.08 11.57
N THR A 88 -2.50 3.21 11.72
CA THR A 88 -2.73 3.86 13.03
C THR A 88 -3.74 3.04 13.83
N LYS A 89 -3.52 2.94 15.15
CA LYS A 89 -4.50 2.32 16.06
C LYS A 89 -5.84 3.02 15.93
N ASN A 90 -6.88 2.24 15.71
CA ASN A 90 -8.25 2.72 15.74
C ASN A 90 -8.69 2.81 17.21
N PRO A 91 -8.94 4.00 17.76
CA PRO A 91 -9.28 4.16 19.18
C PRO A 91 -10.66 3.57 19.53
N ASP A 92 -11.52 3.35 18.53
CA ASP A 92 -12.86 2.76 18.72
C ASP A 92 -12.83 1.22 18.60
N SER A 93 -11.68 0.65 18.21
CA SER A 93 -11.47 -0.79 18.14
C SER A 93 -10.67 -1.30 19.34
N ASN A 94 -10.73 -2.60 19.60
CA ASN A 94 -9.99 -3.29 20.65
C ASN A 94 -8.51 -3.53 20.27
N GLY A 95 -7.78 -2.42 20.11
CA GLY A 95 -6.34 -2.42 19.85
C GLY A 95 -5.93 -2.71 18.41
N GLU A 96 -6.87 -2.87 17.49
CA GLU A 96 -6.61 -3.03 16.06
C GLU A 96 -6.30 -1.69 15.39
N THR A 97 -5.72 -1.73 14.19
CA THR A 97 -5.54 -0.52 13.37
C THR A 97 -6.72 -0.35 12.43
N PHE A 98 -6.80 0.79 11.73
CA PHE A 98 -7.75 0.93 10.64
C PHE A 98 -7.47 -0.05 9.48
N ASN A 99 -6.28 -0.67 9.41
CA ASN A 99 -5.90 -1.59 8.35
C ASN A 99 -6.58 -2.94 8.55
N LYS A 100 -7.53 -3.26 7.66
CA LYS A 100 -8.23 -4.55 7.60
C LYS A 100 -7.33 -5.79 7.63
N ASP A 101 -6.11 -5.70 7.11
CA ASP A 101 -5.20 -6.85 7.06
C ASP A 101 -4.59 -7.15 8.45
N SER A 102 -4.75 -6.23 9.40
CA SER A 102 -4.39 -6.42 10.81
C SER A 102 -5.55 -6.87 11.70
N TRP A 103 -6.79 -6.83 11.19
CA TRP A 103 -7.96 -7.21 11.98
C TRP A 103 -7.93 -8.69 12.26
N ARG A 104 -8.25 -9.05 13.50
CA ARG A 104 -8.36 -10.44 13.95
C ARG A 104 -9.40 -11.20 13.15
N SER A 105 -10.51 -10.56 12.77
CA SER A 105 -11.56 -11.14 11.93
C SER A 105 -11.07 -11.53 10.53
N MET A 106 -10.03 -10.86 10.05
CA MET A 106 -9.41 -11.07 8.74
C MET A 106 -8.23 -12.03 8.80
N ALA A 107 -7.80 -12.42 10.01
CA ALA A 107 -6.83 -13.47 10.19
C ALA A 107 -7.45 -14.81 9.75
N GLY A 108 -6.96 -15.35 8.63
CA GLY A 108 -7.48 -16.58 8.04
C GLY A 108 -6.38 -17.46 7.47
N PRO A 109 -6.76 -18.65 6.92
CA PRO A 109 -5.84 -19.47 6.16
C PRO A 109 -5.29 -18.70 4.97
N ALA A 110 -4.13 -19.13 4.47
CA ALA A 110 -3.57 -18.57 3.24
C ALA A 110 -4.58 -18.67 2.09
N GLN A 111 -4.70 -17.60 1.31
CA GLN A 111 -5.63 -17.49 0.19
C GLN A 111 -5.05 -18.06 -1.11
N SER A 112 -3.75 -18.36 -1.13
CA SER A 112 -3.07 -19.00 -2.27
C SER A 112 -1.97 -19.96 -1.82
N SER A 113 -1.53 -20.84 -2.73
CA SER A 113 -0.40 -21.74 -2.49
C SER A 113 0.91 -20.99 -2.25
N ILE A 114 1.12 -19.87 -2.97
CA ILE A 114 2.31 -19.01 -2.82
C ILE A 114 2.32 -18.35 -1.45
N GLU A 115 1.19 -17.79 -1.02
CA GLU A 115 1.09 -17.21 0.32
C GLU A 115 1.31 -18.27 1.41
N LYS A 116 0.75 -19.47 1.23
CA LYS A 116 0.94 -20.57 2.16
C LYS A 116 2.42 -20.93 2.29
N ASP A 117 3.11 -21.11 1.15
CA ASP A 117 4.53 -21.44 1.11
C ASP A 117 5.38 -20.35 1.80
N TRP A 118 5.10 -19.08 1.51
CA TRP A 118 5.75 -17.95 2.17
C TRP A 118 5.55 -17.95 3.69
N ARG A 119 4.30 -18.13 4.16
CA ARG A 119 3.96 -18.19 5.60
C ARG A 119 4.67 -19.37 6.27
N ASP A 120 4.70 -20.52 5.62
CA ASP A 120 5.36 -21.73 6.12
C ASP A 120 6.88 -21.59 6.16
N TYR A 121 7.49 -20.93 5.18
CA TYR A 121 8.93 -20.69 5.12
C TYR A 121 9.38 -19.72 6.23
N PHE A 122 8.70 -18.58 6.37
CA PHE A 122 9.08 -17.53 7.34
C PHE A 122 8.45 -17.71 8.74
N LYS A 123 7.56 -18.70 8.90
CA LYS A 123 6.83 -18.98 10.15
C LYS A 123 6.10 -17.75 10.69
N VAL A 124 5.34 -17.09 9.83
CA VAL A 124 4.57 -15.86 10.09
C VAL A 124 3.25 -15.92 9.35
N THR A 125 2.27 -15.15 9.82
CA THR A 125 0.95 -15.04 9.21
C THR A 125 0.77 -13.73 8.44
N THR A 126 1.50 -12.68 8.81
CA THR A 126 1.42 -11.36 8.18
C THR A 126 2.81 -10.81 7.81
N VAL A 127 2.84 -9.89 6.84
CA VAL A 127 4.07 -9.15 6.47
C VAL A 127 4.59 -8.34 7.66
N ASN A 128 3.72 -7.80 8.50
CA ASN A 128 4.12 -7.05 9.70
C ASN A 128 4.87 -7.94 10.71
N GLU A 129 4.44 -9.19 10.91
CA GLU A 129 5.19 -10.15 11.73
C GLU A 129 6.56 -10.47 11.13
N TYR A 130 6.65 -10.62 9.81
CA TYR A 130 7.92 -10.81 9.12
C TYR A 130 8.87 -9.64 9.35
N MET A 131 8.39 -8.41 9.12
CA MET A 131 9.18 -7.20 9.30
C MET A 131 9.66 -7.03 10.74
N LYS A 132 8.82 -7.35 11.74
CA LYS A 132 9.19 -7.33 13.17
C LYS A 132 10.29 -8.33 13.55
N LYS A 133 10.44 -9.44 12.81
CA LYS A 133 11.57 -10.37 13.00
C LYS A 133 12.87 -9.84 12.40
N GLY A 134 12.77 -8.97 11.39
CA GLY A 134 13.89 -8.39 10.69
C GLY A 134 14.52 -7.21 11.42
N LYS A 135 15.72 -6.82 10.97
CA LYS A 135 16.33 -5.54 11.33
C LYS A 135 15.94 -4.54 10.24
N TYR A 136 15.03 -3.63 10.55
CA TYR A 136 14.74 -2.49 9.68
C TYR A 136 15.05 -1.18 10.40
N THR A 137 15.33 -0.14 9.62
CA THR A 137 15.50 1.22 10.11
C THR A 137 14.49 2.08 9.39
N VAL A 138 13.62 2.74 10.15
CA VAL A 138 12.71 3.74 9.58
C VAL A 138 13.53 5.00 9.33
N VAL A 139 13.60 5.42 8.07
CA VAL A 139 14.14 6.74 7.71
C VAL A 139 12.98 7.73 7.87
N PRO A 140 13.00 8.61 8.88
CA PRO A 140 11.92 9.55 9.12
C PRO A 140 11.78 10.51 7.94
N GLY A 141 10.61 11.16 7.89
CA GLY A 141 10.39 12.29 7.00
C GLY A 141 11.44 13.38 7.27
N THR A 142 11.91 14.00 6.20
CA THR A 142 12.83 15.14 6.26
C THR A 142 12.32 16.21 5.31
N SER A 143 12.72 17.47 5.49
CA SER A 143 12.42 18.55 4.54
C SER A 143 13.14 18.40 3.18
N TYR A 144 13.81 17.28 2.93
CA TYR A 144 14.54 16.99 1.70
C TYR A 144 13.63 17.02 0.47
N SER A 145 14.02 17.83 -0.52
CA SER A 145 13.50 17.76 -1.88
C SER A 145 14.67 17.53 -2.83
N ALA A 146 14.54 16.54 -3.71
CA ALA A 146 15.60 16.25 -4.68
C ALA A 146 15.77 17.45 -5.64
N PRO A 147 16.99 17.96 -5.85
CA PRO A 147 17.22 19.02 -6.80
C PRO A 147 17.02 18.49 -8.23
N LYS A 148 16.70 19.40 -9.16
CA LYS A 148 16.68 19.07 -10.59
C LYS A 148 18.07 18.59 -11.01
N ARG A 149 18.14 17.45 -11.70
CA ARG A 149 19.38 16.97 -12.34
C ARG A 149 19.72 17.85 -13.55
N SER A 150 21.00 17.92 -13.92
CA SER A 150 21.38 18.57 -15.18
C SER A 150 20.78 17.79 -16.36
N ASP A 151 20.54 18.46 -17.48
CA ASP A 151 19.94 17.82 -18.66
C ASP A 151 20.83 16.66 -19.18
N GLU A 152 22.15 16.79 -19.08
CA GLU A 152 23.11 15.72 -19.38
C GLU A 152 22.95 14.52 -18.44
N LEU A 153 22.91 14.75 -17.12
CA LEU A 153 22.74 13.67 -16.15
C LEU A 153 21.36 13.02 -16.28
N GLU A 154 20.32 13.78 -16.63
CA GLU A 154 18.98 13.25 -16.90
C GLU A 154 18.97 12.30 -18.11
N LEU A 155 19.70 12.65 -19.18
CA LEU A 155 19.86 11.80 -20.35
C LEU A 155 20.57 10.49 -20.00
N ILE A 156 21.72 10.57 -19.31
CA ILE A 156 22.47 9.40 -18.83
C ILE A 156 21.59 8.52 -17.94
N TRP A 157 20.89 9.13 -16.99
CA TRP A 157 19.99 8.43 -16.07
C TRP A 157 18.89 7.67 -16.80
N THR A 158 18.31 8.29 -17.83
CA THR A 158 17.29 7.68 -18.68
C THR A 158 17.83 6.46 -19.42
N GLN A 159 19.01 6.59 -20.05
CA GLN A 159 19.65 5.50 -20.79
C GLN A 159 20.00 4.32 -19.87
N VAL A 160 20.61 4.59 -18.72
CA VAL A 160 20.89 3.58 -17.69
C VAL A 160 19.60 2.89 -17.23
N THR A 161 18.55 3.66 -16.92
CA THR A 161 17.27 3.11 -16.46
C THR A 161 16.64 2.19 -17.51
N GLN A 162 16.68 2.59 -18.78
CA GLN A 162 16.18 1.78 -19.89
C GLN A 162 16.99 0.48 -20.05
N ALA A 163 18.32 0.55 -19.98
CA ALA A 163 19.17 -0.64 -20.05
C ALA A 163 18.87 -1.61 -18.91
N ILE A 164 18.79 -1.13 -17.66
CA ILE A 164 18.47 -1.96 -16.50
C ILE A 164 17.13 -2.67 -16.71
N LYS A 165 16.08 -1.92 -17.10
CA LYS A 165 14.75 -2.49 -17.35
C LYS A 165 14.78 -3.57 -18.44
N GLN A 166 15.40 -3.26 -19.58
CA GLN A 166 15.45 -4.16 -20.73
C GLN A 166 16.18 -5.47 -20.40
N TYR A 167 17.38 -5.38 -19.82
CA TYR A 167 18.17 -6.58 -19.52
C TYR A 167 17.63 -7.35 -18.32
N SER A 168 17.00 -6.70 -17.33
CA SER A 168 16.33 -7.39 -16.23
C SER A 168 15.18 -8.25 -16.74
N TRP A 169 14.36 -7.73 -17.67
CA TRP A 169 13.32 -8.52 -18.31
C TRP A 169 13.86 -9.72 -19.07
N ARG A 170 14.94 -9.53 -19.84
CA ARG A 170 15.60 -10.65 -20.55
C ARG A 170 16.15 -11.70 -19.58
N ALA A 171 16.73 -11.28 -18.47
CA ALA A 171 17.24 -12.19 -17.45
C ALA A 171 16.12 -13.00 -16.78
N ILE A 172 14.99 -12.37 -16.44
CA ILE A 172 13.83 -13.07 -15.83
C ILE A 172 13.28 -14.18 -16.74
N TYR A 173 13.33 -13.98 -18.07
CA TYR A 173 12.86 -14.96 -19.05
C TYR A 173 13.97 -15.86 -19.62
N ALA A 174 15.17 -15.85 -19.04
CA ALA A 174 16.26 -16.70 -19.47
C ALA A 174 15.92 -18.18 -19.28
N LYS A 175 16.33 -19.03 -20.25
CA LYS A 175 16.02 -20.46 -20.24
C LYS A 175 16.92 -21.28 -19.33
N ASN A 176 18.05 -20.71 -18.95
CA ASN A 176 19.06 -21.34 -18.10
C ASN A 176 19.99 -20.29 -17.49
N ASP A 177 20.78 -20.71 -16.52
CA ASP A 177 21.71 -19.83 -15.79
C ASP A 177 22.76 -19.19 -16.70
N GLY A 178 23.16 -19.84 -17.81
CA GLY A 178 24.11 -19.29 -18.78
C GLY A 178 23.56 -18.04 -19.49
N GLU A 179 22.32 -18.13 -19.98
CA GLU A 179 21.61 -17.02 -20.60
C GLU A 179 21.30 -15.90 -19.60
N PHE A 180 20.90 -16.27 -18.37
CA PHE A 180 20.70 -15.32 -17.28
C PHE A 180 21.97 -14.51 -17.00
N ASN A 181 23.09 -15.20 -16.77
CA ASN A 181 24.37 -14.58 -16.47
C ASN A 181 24.87 -13.69 -17.61
N TYR A 182 24.65 -14.12 -18.86
CA TYR A 182 24.96 -13.30 -20.03
C TYR A 182 24.18 -11.98 -20.02
N HIS A 183 22.86 -12.01 -19.81
CA HIS A 183 22.04 -10.80 -19.77
C HIS A 183 22.45 -9.86 -18.62
N VAL A 184 22.76 -10.40 -17.44
CA VAL A 184 23.26 -9.61 -16.31
C VAL A 184 24.59 -8.95 -16.62
N GLN A 185 25.54 -9.69 -17.21
CA GLN A 185 26.85 -9.14 -17.58
C GLN A 185 26.73 -8.03 -18.64
N GLN A 186 25.88 -8.23 -19.65
CA GLN A 186 25.62 -7.20 -20.67
C GLN A 186 24.97 -5.96 -20.06
N MET A 187 24.03 -6.13 -19.13
CA MET A 187 23.41 -5.01 -18.40
C MET A 187 24.47 -4.15 -17.71
N ILE A 188 25.36 -4.78 -16.94
CA ILE A 188 26.41 -4.09 -16.19
C ILE A 188 27.33 -3.33 -17.15
N LYS A 189 27.79 -4.00 -18.22
CA LYS A 189 28.66 -3.40 -19.23
C LYS A 189 28.01 -2.15 -19.85
N VAL A 190 26.80 -2.28 -20.38
CA VAL A 190 26.10 -1.18 -21.06
C VAL A 190 25.79 -0.03 -20.10
N CYS A 191 25.38 -0.32 -18.87
CA CYS A 191 25.15 0.74 -17.87
C CYS A 191 26.43 1.52 -17.56
N ASN A 192 27.57 0.82 -17.44
CA ASN A 192 28.85 1.48 -17.24
C ASN A 192 29.25 2.35 -18.44
N GLU A 193 29.05 1.85 -19.67
CA GLU A 193 29.30 2.60 -20.91
C GLU A 193 28.42 3.86 -21.01
N TYR A 194 27.18 3.81 -20.53
CA TYR A 194 26.30 4.99 -20.46
C TYR A 194 26.67 5.98 -19.36
N GLY A 195 27.57 5.63 -18.43
CA GLY A 195 27.98 6.51 -17.35
C GLY A 195 27.25 6.28 -16.03
N TYR A 196 26.90 5.04 -15.70
CA TYR A 196 26.30 4.65 -14.41
C TYR A 196 27.04 5.20 -13.18
N ASP A 197 28.36 5.35 -13.25
CA ASP A 197 29.13 5.94 -12.16
C ASP A 197 28.69 7.38 -11.82
N GLN A 198 28.25 8.17 -12.80
CA GLN A 198 27.74 9.53 -12.58
C GLN A 198 26.40 9.51 -11.84
N VAL A 199 25.50 8.61 -12.25
CA VAL A 199 24.21 8.36 -11.57
C VAL A 199 24.44 7.95 -10.12
N ARG A 200 25.39 7.03 -9.88
CA ARG A 200 25.75 6.55 -8.55
C ARG A 200 26.31 7.67 -7.68
N GLU A 201 27.23 8.47 -8.21
CA GLU A 201 27.87 9.54 -7.46
C GLU A 201 26.87 10.62 -7.05
N TRP A 202 26.04 11.09 -8.00
CA TRP A 202 24.97 12.03 -7.68
C TRP A 202 24.01 11.47 -6.60
N SER A 203 23.62 10.20 -6.72
CA SER A 203 22.74 9.54 -5.75
C SER A 203 23.36 9.46 -4.35
N ARG A 204 24.66 9.20 -4.25
CA ARG A 204 25.39 9.20 -2.97
C ARG A 204 25.42 10.58 -2.33
N GLN A 205 25.68 11.62 -3.11
CA GLN A 205 25.68 13.00 -2.63
C GLN A 205 24.30 13.40 -2.08
N GLN A 206 23.23 13.08 -2.81
CA GLN A 206 21.86 13.34 -2.38
C GLN A 206 21.48 12.53 -1.12
N ALA A 207 21.88 11.26 -1.04
CA ALA A 207 21.69 10.44 0.16
C ALA A 207 22.39 11.05 1.38
N ALA A 208 23.60 11.59 1.21
CA ALA A 208 24.32 12.28 2.30
C ALA A 208 23.66 13.61 2.72
N VAL A 209 23.02 14.34 1.78
CA VAL A 209 22.19 15.51 2.13
C VAL A 209 20.99 15.08 2.97
N ARG A 210 20.23 14.08 2.49
CA ARG A 210 19.07 13.55 3.21
C ARG A 210 19.42 13.03 4.60
N TYR A 211 20.54 12.32 4.74
CA TYR A 211 21.00 11.81 6.03
C TYR A 211 21.34 12.94 7.01
N ARG A 212 21.98 14.02 6.56
CA ARG A 212 22.23 15.19 7.39
C ARG A 212 20.95 15.85 7.89
N LEU A 213 19.93 15.96 7.03
CA LEU A 213 18.62 16.48 7.42
C LEU A 213 17.93 15.55 8.42
N GLN A 214 18.03 14.23 8.22
CA GLN A 214 17.51 13.25 9.17
C GLN A 214 18.10 13.45 10.58
N GLN A 215 19.41 13.70 10.70
CA GLN A 215 20.06 13.95 11.99
C GLN A 215 19.73 15.33 12.60
N ALA A 216 19.28 16.29 11.79
CA ALA A 216 18.98 17.64 12.24
C ALA A 216 17.50 17.82 12.65
N GLU A 217 16.59 17.09 12.01
CA GLU A 217 15.14 17.23 12.17
C GLU A 217 14.51 16.18 13.10
N ASN A 218 15.22 15.10 13.42
CA ASN A 218 14.73 13.98 14.24
C ASN A 218 15.79 13.54 15.26
#